data_AF-A0A9N9UX75-F1
#
_entry.id   AF-A0A9N9UX75-F1
#
_cell.length_a   1.000
_cell.length_b   1.000
_cell.length_c   1.000
_cell.angle_alpha   90.00
_cell.angle_beta   90.00
_cell.angle_gamma   90.00
#
_symmetry.space_group_name_H-M   'P 1'
#
loop_
_entity.id
_entity.type
_entity.pdbx_description
1 polymer ?
#
loop_
_entity_poly.entity_id
_entity_poly.type
_entity_poly.pdbx_seq_one_letter_code
_entity_poly.pdbx_strand_id
1 'polypeptide(L)'
;MSGEEADPLYKANNETWRKIRKLAHSLLNITVARKYVPYQDLESKALLMGLLEDPGDFFNHIRRYSTSLTLQMAFGSRTPTRNDQNLLEMFQIFEKFSEISLSPPCACIDLLRLQDKEDFSDDLTCYTSGSFLQAGSETTANVLMGFTQAMVVFPEVARQAQAEIDQVCGNRLPDLNDVPDLPYIRSCIKESLRWMPVAPLAVPHAVTRDDYYQGYLIPQGAEVVLNVWAISQDPRRHLDPRVFNPGRWAGNNENSMDSAASADIAKRDHFIFGAGRRICQGMHIADRSLFLAISRTLWAFDFKRVVDPEAKQELVPDTDDLVDGMFIRPNSFKADIVPRNEARASQVREEWAKATELLDENMQWKIVPEGLIWKDYEAVENSG
;
A
#
# COMPACT_ATOMS: atom_id res chain seq x y z
N MET A 1 -21.49 13.41 -18.05
CA MET A 1 -21.05 13.59 -16.64
C MET A 1 -19.68 14.24 -16.68
N SER A 2 -19.42 15.25 -15.83
CA SER A 2 -18.03 15.69 -15.61
C SER A 2 -17.23 14.54 -14.99
N GLY A 3 -15.92 14.46 -15.24
CA GLY A 3 -15.08 13.37 -14.70
C GLY A 3 -15.15 13.24 -13.17
N GLU A 4 -15.34 14.36 -12.46
CA GLU A 4 -15.48 14.40 -10.99
C GLU A 4 -16.78 13.74 -10.50
N GLU A 5 -17.88 13.83 -11.24
CA GLU A 5 -19.13 13.13 -10.90
C GLU A 5 -19.03 11.62 -11.11
N ALA A 6 -18.01 11.14 -11.80
CA ALA A 6 -17.82 9.73 -12.14
C ALA A 6 -16.87 9.00 -11.18
N ASP A 7 -15.86 9.67 -10.64
CA ASP A 7 -14.96 9.12 -9.62
C ASP A 7 -15.71 8.77 -8.31
N PRO A 8 -15.64 7.52 -7.81
CA PRO A 8 -16.23 7.13 -6.53
C PRO A 8 -15.74 7.93 -5.31
N LEU A 9 -14.54 8.52 -5.38
CA LEU A 9 -13.93 9.31 -4.33
C LEU A 9 -14.71 10.61 -4.08
N TYR A 10 -15.00 11.35 -5.15
CA TYR A 10 -15.66 12.66 -5.12
C TYR A 10 -17.19 12.58 -5.26
N LYS A 11 -17.72 11.41 -5.60
CA LYS A 11 -19.18 11.22 -5.76
C LYS A 11 -19.96 11.51 -4.49
N ALA A 12 -21.08 12.22 -4.63
CA ALA A 12 -22.05 12.44 -3.56
C ALA A 12 -22.57 11.12 -2.96
N ASN A 13 -22.97 11.12 -1.69
CA ASN A 13 -23.49 9.94 -1.00
C ASN A 13 -24.93 9.61 -1.44
N ASN A 14 -25.08 9.17 -2.70
CA ASN A 14 -26.33 8.75 -3.32
C ASN A 14 -26.37 7.22 -3.48
N GLU A 15 -27.43 6.71 -4.10
CA GLU A 15 -27.61 5.27 -4.33
C GLU A 15 -26.48 4.69 -5.19
N THR A 16 -26.07 5.39 -6.25
CA THR A 16 -24.96 4.98 -7.13
C THR A 16 -23.66 4.81 -6.36
N TRP A 17 -23.28 5.77 -5.51
CA TRP A 17 -22.08 5.65 -4.67
C TRP A 17 -22.16 4.47 -3.72
N ARG A 18 -23.33 4.19 -3.12
CA ARG A 18 -23.52 3.02 -2.24
C ARG A 18 -23.37 1.70 -3.00
N LYS A 19 -23.87 1.64 -4.25
CA LYS A 19 -23.69 0.49 -5.15
C LYS A 19 -22.20 0.27 -5.46
N ILE A 20 -21.47 1.31 -5.86
CA ILE A 20 -20.01 1.24 -6.08
C ILE A 20 -19.28 0.76 -4.81
N ARG A 21 -19.65 1.28 -3.63
CA ARG A 21 -19.01 0.88 -2.37
C ARG A 21 -19.29 -0.58 -2.02
N LYS A 22 -20.51 -1.05 -2.21
CA LYS A 22 -20.88 -2.47 -2.01
C LYS A 22 -20.07 -3.37 -2.94
N LEU A 23 -19.92 -2.96 -4.19
CA LEU A 23 -19.13 -3.64 -5.20
C LEU A 23 -17.64 -3.69 -4.84
N ALA A 24 -17.01 -2.54 -4.56
CA ALA A 24 -15.63 -2.49 -4.10
C ALA A 24 -15.40 -3.33 -2.83
N HIS A 25 -16.35 -3.32 -1.89
CA HIS A 25 -16.29 -4.17 -0.70
C HIS A 25 -16.34 -5.66 -1.04
N SER A 26 -17.19 -6.08 -1.98
CA SER A 26 -17.27 -7.47 -2.42
C SER A 26 -15.96 -7.98 -3.03
N LEU A 27 -15.16 -7.08 -3.64
CA LEU A 27 -13.88 -7.38 -4.27
C LEU A 27 -12.69 -7.27 -3.30
N LEU A 28 -12.75 -6.41 -2.28
CA LEU A 28 -11.59 -6.05 -1.45
C LEU A 28 -11.74 -6.42 0.04
N ASN A 29 -12.85 -7.05 0.44
CA ASN A 29 -13.02 -7.55 1.80
C ASN A 29 -11.93 -8.55 2.18
N ILE A 30 -11.79 -8.81 3.49
CA ILE A 30 -10.73 -9.65 4.04
C ILE A 30 -10.60 -11.03 3.38
N THR A 31 -11.72 -11.65 3.00
CA THR A 31 -11.77 -12.99 2.40
C THR A 31 -11.27 -12.97 0.96
N VAL A 32 -11.79 -12.05 0.14
CA VAL A 32 -11.37 -11.93 -1.27
C VAL A 32 -9.95 -11.38 -1.38
N ALA A 33 -9.59 -10.45 -0.50
CA ALA A 33 -8.26 -9.86 -0.45
C ALA A 33 -7.13 -10.90 -0.23
N ARG A 34 -7.44 -12.08 0.33
CA ARG A 34 -6.48 -13.19 0.45
C ARG A 34 -6.12 -13.82 -0.89
N LYS A 35 -7.02 -13.77 -1.88
CA LYS A 35 -6.77 -14.34 -3.22
C LYS A 35 -5.71 -13.57 -4.01
N TYR A 36 -5.41 -12.33 -3.63
CA TYR A 36 -4.39 -11.49 -4.27
C TYR A 36 -2.98 -11.68 -3.68
N VAL A 37 -2.82 -12.50 -2.63
CA VAL A 37 -1.51 -12.76 -2.00
C VAL A 37 -0.45 -13.28 -2.98
N PRO A 38 -0.76 -14.18 -3.94
CA PRO A 38 0.21 -14.59 -4.97
C PRO A 38 0.79 -13.41 -5.77
N TYR A 39 -0.02 -12.39 -6.07
CA TYR A 39 0.44 -11.18 -6.74
C TYR A 39 1.36 -10.35 -5.82
N GLN A 40 1.00 -10.22 -4.54
CA GLN A 40 1.83 -9.50 -3.56
C GLN A 40 3.18 -10.19 -3.31
N ASP A 41 3.18 -11.53 -3.27
CA ASP A 41 4.39 -12.35 -3.16
C ASP A 41 5.31 -12.15 -4.37
N LEU A 42 4.78 -12.32 -5.58
CA LEU A 42 5.54 -12.17 -6.83
C LEU A 42 6.13 -10.76 -6.94
N GLU A 43 5.32 -9.72 -6.74
CA GLU A 43 5.80 -8.36 -6.91
C GLU A 43 6.82 -7.97 -5.85
N SER A 44 6.70 -8.47 -4.62
CA SER A 44 7.70 -8.17 -3.59
C SER A 44 9.03 -8.88 -3.88
N LYS A 45 9.03 -10.09 -4.47
CA LYS A 45 10.27 -10.72 -4.98
C LYS A 45 10.89 -9.92 -6.13
N ALA A 46 10.08 -9.43 -7.05
CA ALA A 46 10.52 -8.55 -8.14
C ALA A 46 11.10 -7.21 -7.61
N LEU A 47 10.55 -6.67 -6.52
CA LEU A 47 11.10 -5.49 -5.84
C LEU A 47 12.51 -5.77 -5.32
N LEU A 48 12.72 -6.90 -4.63
CA LEU A 48 14.05 -7.26 -4.12
C LEU A 48 15.05 -7.46 -5.26
N MET A 49 14.65 -8.10 -6.36
CA MET A 49 15.51 -8.27 -7.52
C MET A 49 15.88 -6.94 -8.17
N GLY A 50 14.91 -6.03 -8.34
CA GLY A 50 15.21 -4.69 -8.84
C GLY A 50 16.24 -3.97 -7.95
N LEU A 51 16.07 -4.04 -6.63
CA LEU A 51 17.03 -3.46 -5.68
C LEU A 51 18.41 -4.16 -5.70
N LEU A 52 18.50 -5.44 -6.09
CA LEU A 52 19.80 -6.11 -6.29
C LEU A 52 20.49 -5.65 -7.58
N GLU A 53 19.73 -5.36 -8.62
CA GLU A 53 20.26 -5.02 -9.96
C GLU A 53 20.62 -3.53 -10.06
N ASP A 54 19.77 -2.64 -9.56
CA ASP A 54 19.95 -1.19 -9.60
C ASP A 54 19.46 -0.52 -8.29
N PRO A 55 20.19 -0.68 -7.18
CA PRO A 55 19.80 -0.11 -5.88
C PRO A 55 19.67 1.42 -5.88
N GLY A 56 20.36 2.10 -6.81
CA GLY A 56 20.28 3.55 -6.96
C GLY A 56 18.90 4.04 -7.44
N ASP A 57 18.11 3.16 -8.07
CA ASP A 57 16.78 3.46 -8.62
C ASP A 57 15.62 3.00 -7.72
N PHE A 58 15.88 2.87 -6.42
CA PHE A 58 14.91 2.32 -5.46
C PHE A 58 13.53 3.00 -5.48
N PHE A 59 13.46 4.31 -5.75
CA PHE A 59 12.18 5.03 -5.93
C PHE A 59 11.32 4.37 -7.01
N ASN A 60 11.90 4.11 -8.18
CA ASN A 60 11.16 3.53 -9.30
C ASN A 60 10.87 2.04 -9.09
N HIS A 61 11.75 1.30 -8.41
CA HIS A 61 11.45 -0.08 -8.01
C HIS A 61 10.27 -0.15 -7.05
N ILE A 62 10.18 0.76 -6.08
CA ILE A 62 9.04 0.87 -5.15
C ILE A 62 7.76 1.29 -5.90
N ARG A 63 7.83 2.25 -6.82
CA ARG A 63 6.67 2.61 -7.67
C ARG A 63 6.21 1.41 -8.50
N ARG A 64 7.14 0.72 -9.17
CA ARG A 64 6.85 -0.45 -10.00
C ARG A 64 6.21 -1.57 -9.18
N TYR A 65 6.71 -1.84 -7.97
CA TYR A 65 6.11 -2.80 -7.05
C TYR A 65 4.61 -2.54 -6.83
N SER A 66 4.29 -1.31 -6.42
CA SER A 66 2.92 -0.93 -6.08
C SER A 66 2.00 -0.86 -7.30
N THR A 67 2.48 -0.28 -8.41
CA THR A 67 1.71 -0.16 -9.65
C THR A 67 1.47 -1.54 -10.29
N SER A 68 2.50 -2.37 -10.41
CA SER A 68 2.37 -3.71 -10.99
C SER A 68 1.46 -4.61 -10.17
N LEU A 69 1.51 -4.50 -8.83
CA LEU A 69 0.58 -5.21 -7.96
C LEU A 69 -0.86 -4.77 -8.20
N THR A 70 -1.09 -3.45 -8.23
CA THR A 70 -2.42 -2.90 -8.44
C THR A 70 -2.96 -3.26 -9.82
N LEU A 71 -2.11 -3.25 -10.84
CA LEU A 71 -2.44 -3.64 -12.20
C LEU A 71 -2.86 -5.11 -12.32
N GLN A 72 -2.16 -6.02 -11.63
CA GLN A 72 -2.55 -7.43 -11.61
C GLN A 72 -3.88 -7.63 -10.91
N MET A 73 -4.05 -6.97 -9.76
CA MET A 73 -5.28 -7.10 -9.00
C MET A 73 -6.47 -6.51 -9.73
N ALA A 74 -6.30 -5.33 -10.33
CA ALA A 74 -7.38 -4.63 -11.01
C ALA A 74 -7.64 -5.19 -12.40
N PHE A 75 -6.61 -5.38 -13.22
CA PHE A 75 -6.74 -5.68 -14.65
C PHE A 75 -6.14 -7.02 -15.08
N GLY A 76 -5.36 -7.69 -14.22
CA GLY A 76 -4.79 -9.01 -14.51
C GLY A 76 -3.43 -8.95 -15.21
N SER A 77 -2.88 -7.77 -15.43
CA SER A 77 -1.62 -7.56 -16.16
C SER A 77 -0.48 -7.08 -15.26
N ARG A 78 0.77 -7.43 -15.59
CA ARG A 78 2.01 -7.00 -14.93
C ARG A 78 2.70 -5.89 -15.71
N THR A 79 3.37 -4.97 -15.01
CA THR A 79 4.37 -4.05 -15.60
C THR A 79 5.78 -4.54 -15.28
N PRO A 80 6.39 -5.34 -16.17
CA PRO A 80 7.66 -6.00 -15.89
C PRO A 80 8.85 -5.04 -15.80
N THR A 81 8.77 -3.86 -16.44
CA THR A 81 9.87 -2.89 -16.44
C THR A 81 9.41 -1.50 -16.00
N ARG A 82 10.35 -0.66 -15.53
CA ARG A 82 10.09 0.76 -15.19
C ARG A 82 9.75 1.65 -16.39
N ASN A 83 10.19 1.25 -17.58
CA ASN A 83 10.00 1.97 -18.84
C ASN A 83 8.91 1.32 -19.70
N ASP A 84 7.99 0.58 -19.09
CA ASP A 84 6.91 -0.06 -19.82
C ASP A 84 6.07 1.02 -20.52
N GLN A 85 6.00 0.95 -21.84
CA GLN A 85 5.28 1.92 -22.65
C GLN A 85 3.79 2.00 -22.24
N ASN A 86 3.21 0.90 -21.72
CA ASN A 86 1.86 0.90 -21.18
C ASN A 86 1.74 1.67 -19.85
N LEU A 87 2.79 1.75 -19.03
CA LEU A 87 2.83 2.56 -17.81
C LEU A 87 2.82 4.07 -18.14
N LEU A 88 3.53 4.46 -19.21
CA LEU A 88 3.61 5.84 -19.69
C LEU A 88 2.34 6.27 -20.46
N GLU A 89 1.73 5.35 -21.21
CA GLU A 89 0.47 5.57 -21.95
C GLU A 89 -0.80 5.35 -21.11
N MET A 90 -0.67 4.76 -19.90
CA MET A 90 -1.79 4.54 -18.97
C MET A 90 -2.48 5.82 -18.50
N PHE A 91 -1.77 6.95 -18.56
CA PHE A 91 -2.35 8.26 -18.31
C PHE A 91 -3.13 8.84 -19.50
N GLN A 92 -3.09 8.20 -20.68
CA GLN A 92 -3.70 8.76 -21.89
C GLN A 92 -4.80 7.95 -22.56
N ILE A 93 -4.97 6.61 -22.43
CA ILE A 93 -5.85 5.92 -23.42
C ILE A 93 -6.82 4.87 -22.85
N PHE A 94 -8.10 5.19 -23.05
CA PHE A 94 -9.33 4.40 -22.87
C PHE A 94 -9.54 3.28 -23.91
N GLU A 95 -8.67 3.13 -24.92
CA GLU A 95 -8.77 2.06 -25.96
C GLU A 95 -7.93 0.81 -25.65
N LYS A 96 -6.82 0.91 -24.90
CA LYS A 96 -6.00 -0.26 -24.51
C LYS A 96 -6.62 -1.12 -23.41
N PHE A 97 -7.69 -0.64 -22.77
CA PHE A 97 -8.40 -1.33 -21.69
C PHE A 97 -8.93 -2.72 -22.11
N SER A 98 -9.25 -2.90 -23.39
CA SER A 98 -9.68 -4.16 -24.01
C SER A 98 -8.60 -5.24 -23.99
N GLU A 99 -7.35 -4.89 -24.27
CA GLU A 99 -6.23 -5.85 -24.34
C GLU A 99 -5.70 -6.22 -22.95
N ILE A 100 -5.72 -5.26 -22.01
CA ILE A 100 -5.23 -5.47 -20.63
C ILE A 100 -6.21 -6.35 -19.82
N SER A 101 -7.51 -6.26 -20.10
CA SER A 101 -8.57 -6.94 -19.32
C SER A 101 -8.74 -8.44 -19.61
N LEU A 102 -7.87 -9.07 -20.42
CA LEU A 102 -7.98 -10.48 -20.83
C LEU A 102 -7.02 -11.44 -20.11
N SER A 103 -6.34 -10.99 -19.07
CA SER A 103 -5.37 -11.79 -18.28
C SER A 103 -6.04 -12.36 -16.99
N PRO A 104 -5.47 -13.37 -16.29
CA PRO A 104 -6.17 -14.27 -15.34
C PRO A 104 -6.75 -13.54 -14.10
N PRO A 105 -7.52 -14.19 -13.19
CA PRO A 105 -8.64 -13.53 -12.50
C PRO A 105 -8.26 -12.22 -11.82
N CYS A 106 -8.89 -11.14 -12.29
CA CYS A 106 -8.69 -9.76 -11.85
C CYS A 106 -10.02 -9.09 -11.49
N ALA A 107 -9.96 -8.02 -10.69
CA ALA A 107 -11.13 -7.32 -10.18
C ALA A 107 -12.00 -6.74 -11.30
N CYS A 108 -11.43 -6.38 -12.46
CA CYS A 108 -12.20 -5.92 -13.62
C CYS A 108 -13.07 -7.04 -14.24
N ILE A 109 -12.59 -8.29 -14.28
CA ILE A 109 -13.40 -9.42 -14.74
C ILE A 109 -14.57 -9.67 -13.77
N ASP A 110 -14.31 -9.65 -12.47
CA ASP A 110 -15.38 -9.79 -11.48
C ASP A 110 -16.35 -8.60 -11.51
N LEU A 111 -15.84 -7.40 -11.80
CA LEU A 111 -16.65 -6.20 -12.00
C LEU A 111 -17.55 -6.32 -13.23
N LEU A 112 -17.05 -6.82 -14.36
CA LEU A 112 -17.84 -7.07 -15.58
C LEU A 112 -18.94 -8.11 -15.30
N ARG A 113 -18.64 -9.19 -14.58
CA ARG A 113 -19.65 -10.18 -14.16
C ARG A 113 -20.73 -9.57 -13.26
N LEU A 114 -20.35 -8.61 -12.42
CA LEU A 114 -21.27 -7.91 -11.53
C LEU A 114 -22.05 -6.80 -12.24
N GLN A 115 -21.50 -6.22 -13.32
CA GLN A 115 -22.18 -5.25 -14.16
C GLN A 115 -23.48 -5.83 -14.72
N ASP A 116 -23.42 -7.02 -15.31
CA ASP A 116 -24.61 -7.70 -15.86
C ASP A 116 -25.64 -8.04 -14.77
N LYS A 117 -25.16 -8.37 -13.57
CA LYS A 117 -26.01 -8.80 -12.45
C LYS A 117 -26.70 -7.63 -11.73
N GLU A 118 -26.03 -6.50 -11.62
CA GLU A 118 -26.48 -5.33 -10.85
C GLU A 118 -26.90 -4.14 -11.74
N ASP A 119 -26.91 -4.33 -13.06
CA ASP A 119 -27.33 -3.37 -14.10
C ASP A 119 -26.55 -2.04 -14.04
N PHE A 120 -25.21 -2.14 -14.04
CA PHE A 120 -24.33 -0.96 -14.07
C PHE A 120 -24.07 -0.47 -15.50
N SER A 121 -23.92 0.85 -15.67
CA SER A 121 -23.52 1.43 -16.96
C SER A 121 -22.03 1.18 -17.25
N ASP A 122 -21.67 1.12 -18.53
CA ASP A 122 -20.28 0.98 -18.97
C ASP A 122 -19.38 2.07 -18.39
N ASP A 123 -19.84 3.32 -18.38
CA ASP A 123 -19.12 4.43 -17.75
C ASP A 123 -18.80 4.12 -16.28
N LEU A 124 -19.80 3.68 -15.51
CA LEU A 124 -19.64 3.41 -14.08
C LEU A 124 -18.64 2.27 -13.83
N THR A 125 -18.69 1.23 -14.65
CA THR A 125 -17.73 0.12 -14.66
C THR A 125 -16.32 0.65 -14.93
N CYS A 126 -16.12 1.39 -16.02
CA CYS A 126 -14.82 1.94 -16.42
C CYS A 126 -14.20 2.84 -15.35
N TYR A 127 -14.97 3.78 -14.79
CA TYR A 127 -14.47 4.67 -13.72
C TYR A 127 -14.17 3.90 -12.43
N THR A 128 -14.98 2.90 -12.08
CA THR A 128 -14.71 2.05 -10.90
C THR A 128 -13.40 1.28 -11.08
N SER A 129 -13.15 0.72 -12.27
CA SER A 129 -11.89 0.06 -12.61
C SER A 129 -10.69 1.00 -12.50
N GLY A 130 -10.77 2.19 -13.10
CA GLY A 130 -9.70 3.20 -13.04
C GLY A 130 -9.40 3.65 -11.60
N SER A 131 -10.43 3.72 -10.75
CA SER A 131 -10.25 4.11 -9.34
C SER A 131 -9.40 3.13 -8.54
N PHE A 132 -9.43 1.82 -8.85
CA PHE A 132 -8.55 0.84 -8.19
C PHE A 132 -7.09 1.11 -8.48
N LEU A 133 -6.77 1.45 -9.73
CA LEU A 133 -5.42 1.79 -10.15
C LEU A 133 -4.89 3.01 -9.41
N GLN A 134 -5.64 4.10 -9.44
CA GLN A 134 -5.25 5.37 -8.84
C GLN A 134 -5.07 5.21 -7.33
N ALA A 135 -6.01 4.55 -6.65
CA ALA A 135 -5.98 4.40 -5.20
C ALA A 135 -4.86 3.48 -4.72
N GLY A 136 -4.60 2.37 -5.40
CA GLY A 136 -3.64 1.35 -4.96
C GLY A 136 -2.18 1.66 -5.29
N SER A 137 -1.93 2.24 -6.47
CA SER A 137 -0.58 2.36 -7.02
C SER A 137 0.28 3.40 -6.30
N GLU A 138 -0.21 4.63 -6.12
CA GLU A 138 0.61 5.70 -5.55
C GLU A 138 0.68 5.64 -4.02
N THR A 139 -0.40 5.27 -3.35
CA THR A 139 -0.48 5.34 -1.88
C THR A 139 0.51 4.38 -1.19
N THR A 140 0.52 3.11 -1.60
CA THR A 140 1.44 2.10 -1.02
C THR A 140 2.90 2.45 -1.36
N ALA A 141 3.18 2.89 -2.60
CA ALA A 141 4.52 3.32 -2.99
C ALA A 141 5.03 4.48 -2.13
N ASN A 142 4.21 5.50 -1.89
CA ASN A 142 4.58 6.65 -1.09
C ASN A 142 4.85 6.30 0.38
N VAL A 143 4.07 5.38 0.96
CA VAL A 143 4.33 4.86 2.32
C VAL A 143 5.67 4.12 2.35
N LEU A 144 5.97 3.30 1.34
CA LEU A 144 7.24 2.58 1.26
C LEU A 144 8.43 3.53 1.04
N MET A 145 8.28 4.59 0.24
CA MET A 145 9.32 5.62 0.08
C MET A 145 9.59 6.36 1.40
N GLY A 146 8.53 6.74 2.13
CA GLY A 146 8.66 7.32 3.46
C GLY A 146 9.32 6.36 4.45
N PHE A 147 8.99 5.08 4.39
CA PHE A 147 9.65 4.05 5.20
C PHE A 147 11.14 3.89 4.83
N THR A 148 11.49 3.86 3.54
CA THR A 148 12.89 3.83 3.10
C THR A 148 13.66 5.04 3.61
N GLN A 149 13.07 6.25 3.55
CA GLN A 149 13.68 7.44 4.13
C GLN A 149 13.89 7.27 5.65
N ALA A 150 12.89 6.76 6.36
CA ALA A 150 12.99 6.50 7.79
C ALA A 150 14.12 5.50 8.12
N MET A 151 14.34 4.46 7.32
CA MET A 151 15.43 3.50 7.57
C MET A 151 16.82 4.12 7.39
N VAL A 152 16.96 5.12 6.50
CA VAL A 152 18.21 5.87 6.32
C VAL A 152 18.43 6.89 7.44
N VAL A 153 17.36 7.54 7.90
CA VAL A 153 17.42 8.56 8.96
C VAL A 153 17.58 7.92 10.35
N PHE A 154 16.90 6.79 10.61
CA PHE A 154 16.82 6.09 11.90
C PHE A 154 17.40 4.65 11.80
N PRO A 155 18.71 4.48 11.58
CA PRO A 155 19.32 3.17 11.29
C PRO A 155 19.23 2.17 12.45
N GLU A 156 19.05 2.62 13.69
CA GLU A 156 18.74 1.77 14.85
C GLU A 156 17.42 1.03 14.72
N VAL A 157 16.41 1.65 14.08
CA VAL A 157 15.12 1.02 13.83
C VAL A 157 15.27 -0.14 12.84
N ALA A 158 16.03 0.09 11.76
CA ALA A 158 16.35 -0.95 10.79
C ALA A 158 17.06 -2.14 11.45
N ARG A 159 18.08 -1.87 12.29
CA ARG A 159 18.81 -2.92 13.01
C ARG A 159 17.93 -3.74 13.95
N GLN A 160 17.04 -3.09 14.69
CA GLN A 160 16.11 -3.79 15.59
C GLN A 160 15.10 -4.65 14.81
N ALA A 161 14.57 -4.13 13.71
CA ALA A 161 13.67 -4.86 12.83
C ALA A 161 14.36 -6.06 12.15
N GLN A 162 15.58 -5.87 11.68
CA GLN A 162 16.43 -6.93 11.15
C GLN A 162 16.71 -8.03 12.18
N ALA A 163 16.95 -7.68 13.44
CA ALA A 163 17.18 -8.67 14.51
C ALA A 163 15.95 -9.54 14.79
N GLU A 164 14.75 -8.96 14.81
CA GLU A 164 13.49 -9.71 14.95
C GLU A 164 13.29 -10.67 13.77
N ILE A 165 13.48 -10.16 12.54
CA ILE A 165 13.40 -10.94 11.32
C ILE A 165 14.40 -12.11 11.34
N ASP A 166 15.64 -11.87 11.76
CA ASP A 166 16.68 -12.89 11.80
C ASP A 166 16.35 -14.01 12.80
N GLN A 167 15.72 -13.66 13.92
CA GLN A 167 15.28 -14.61 14.94
C GLN A 167 14.13 -15.51 14.43
N VAL A 168 13.17 -14.95 13.70
CA VAL A 168 11.95 -15.65 13.28
C VAL A 168 12.14 -16.38 11.94
N CYS A 169 12.69 -15.68 10.95
CA CYS A 169 12.78 -16.18 9.58
C CYS A 169 14.15 -16.79 9.26
N GLY A 170 15.22 -16.38 9.96
CA GLY A 170 16.58 -16.80 9.68
C GLY A 170 16.98 -16.54 8.22
N ASN A 171 17.29 -17.61 7.48
CA ASN A 171 17.67 -17.56 6.06
C ASN A 171 16.48 -17.72 5.09
N ARG A 172 15.26 -17.98 5.59
CA ARG A 172 14.07 -18.02 4.74
C ARG A 172 13.58 -16.60 4.49
N LEU A 173 13.12 -16.33 3.27
CA LEU A 173 12.45 -15.08 2.92
C LEU A 173 11.14 -14.94 3.74
N PRO A 174 10.89 -13.80 4.43
CA PRO A 174 9.65 -13.61 5.18
C PRO A 174 8.40 -13.75 4.31
N ASP A 175 7.32 -14.29 4.89
CA ASP A 175 6.01 -14.40 4.24
C ASP A 175 4.88 -14.06 5.22
N LEU A 176 3.64 -14.06 4.75
CA LEU A 176 2.49 -13.61 5.56
C LEU A 176 2.20 -14.51 6.77
N ASN A 177 2.72 -15.74 6.86
CA ASN A 177 2.60 -16.58 8.06
C ASN A 177 3.37 -16.00 9.24
N ASP A 178 4.37 -15.18 8.98
CA ASP A 178 5.26 -14.61 10.00
C ASP A 178 4.62 -13.40 10.71
N VAL A 179 3.46 -12.92 10.25
CA VAL A 179 2.79 -11.72 10.81
C VAL A 179 2.59 -11.81 12.33
N PRO A 180 2.10 -12.92 12.92
CA PRO A 180 1.92 -13.02 14.37
C PRO A 180 3.23 -12.94 15.15
N ASP A 181 4.33 -13.42 14.55
CA ASP A 181 5.64 -13.57 15.19
C ASP A 181 6.59 -12.38 14.92
N LEU A 182 6.18 -11.42 14.08
CA LEU A 182 6.92 -10.19 13.75
C LEU A 182 6.23 -8.90 14.27
N PRO A 183 6.01 -8.75 15.60
CA PRO A 183 5.31 -7.60 16.16
C PRO A 183 6.05 -6.26 15.97
N TYR A 184 7.38 -6.23 15.92
CA TYR A 184 8.14 -5.02 15.67
C TYR A 184 8.01 -4.58 14.20
N ILE A 185 8.00 -5.50 13.24
CA ILE A 185 7.68 -5.18 11.83
C ILE A 185 6.28 -4.58 11.70
N ARG A 186 5.29 -5.15 12.40
CA ARG A 186 3.93 -4.59 12.43
C ARG A 186 3.91 -3.17 13.01
N SER A 187 4.73 -2.93 14.03
CA SER A 187 4.91 -1.61 14.63
C SER A 187 5.59 -0.63 13.66
N CYS A 188 6.54 -1.09 12.83
CA CYS A 188 7.14 -0.28 11.76
C CYS A 188 6.09 0.15 10.72
N ILE A 189 5.15 -0.73 10.37
CA ILE A 189 4.05 -0.39 9.44
C ILE A 189 3.16 0.68 10.06
N LYS A 190 2.69 0.49 11.30
CA LYS A 190 1.88 1.49 12.03
C LYS A 190 2.59 2.84 12.11
N GLU A 191 3.88 2.83 12.44
CA GLU A 191 4.66 4.05 12.54
C GLU A 191 4.90 4.71 11.19
N SER A 192 5.04 3.95 10.10
CA SER A 192 5.11 4.50 8.74
C SER A 192 3.83 5.26 8.36
N LEU A 193 2.68 4.67 8.66
CA LEU A 193 1.37 5.26 8.41
C LEU A 193 1.07 6.49 9.29
N ARG A 194 1.65 6.55 10.51
CA ARG A 194 1.51 7.70 11.42
C ARG A 194 2.51 8.81 11.12
N TRP A 195 3.80 8.48 11.00
CA TRP A 195 4.91 9.44 10.96
C TRP A 195 4.89 10.32 9.71
N MET A 196 4.56 9.74 8.56
CA MET A 196 4.39 10.44 7.29
C MET A 196 3.08 9.98 6.62
N PRO A 197 1.92 10.50 7.07
CA PRO A 197 0.64 10.05 6.57
C PRO A 197 0.45 10.47 5.12
N VAL A 198 0.35 9.50 4.20
CA VAL A 198 0.29 9.73 2.75
C VAL A 198 -0.79 10.73 2.33
N ALA A 199 -1.92 10.78 3.04
CA ALA A 199 -2.99 11.76 2.85
C ALA A 199 -3.06 12.66 4.10
N PRO A 200 -2.23 13.72 4.20
CA PRO A 200 -2.13 14.56 5.40
C PRO A 200 -3.41 15.34 5.67
N LEU A 201 -4.10 15.75 4.60
CA LEU A 201 -5.46 16.26 4.61
C LEU A 201 -6.32 15.21 3.92
N ALA A 202 -7.18 14.53 4.67
CA ALA A 202 -8.10 13.56 4.06
C ALA A 202 -9.02 14.26 3.04
N VAL A 203 -9.70 13.48 2.20
CA VAL A 203 -10.65 14.02 1.22
C VAL A 203 -11.70 14.90 1.92
N PRO A 204 -11.92 16.16 1.47
CA PRO A 204 -12.91 17.04 2.05
C PRO A 204 -14.33 16.46 2.01
N HIS A 205 -15.11 16.72 3.06
CA HIS A 205 -16.51 16.35 3.15
C HIS A 205 -17.39 17.59 3.13
N ALA A 206 -18.21 17.75 2.09
CA ALA A 206 -19.22 18.81 2.05
C ALA A 206 -20.42 18.47 2.94
N VAL A 207 -20.83 19.41 3.80
CA VAL A 207 -22.01 19.25 4.65
C VAL A 207 -23.29 19.43 3.82
N THR A 208 -24.23 18.49 3.92
CA THR A 208 -25.42 18.46 3.05
C THR A 208 -26.59 19.31 3.55
N ARG A 209 -26.53 19.80 4.80
CA ARG A 209 -27.49 20.69 5.46
C ARG A 209 -26.78 21.36 6.64
N ASP A 210 -27.32 22.44 7.15
CA ASP A 210 -26.80 23.04 8.39
C ASP A 210 -26.68 22.00 9.51
N ASP A 211 -25.54 22.00 10.20
CA ASP A 211 -25.26 21.13 11.33
C ASP A 211 -24.61 21.93 12.48
N TYR A 212 -24.66 21.40 13.70
CA TYR A 212 -24.10 22.05 14.87
C TYR A 212 -23.12 21.11 15.59
N TYR A 213 -21.88 21.57 15.76
CA TYR A 213 -20.87 20.84 16.52
C TYR A 213 -20.27 21.73 17.61
N GLN A 214 -20.36 21.28 18.88
CA GLN A 214 -19.90 22.04 20.05
C GLN A 214 -20.44 23.49 20.12
N GLY A 215 -21.68 23.70 19.66
CA GLY A 215 -22.34 25.02 19.64
C GLY A 215 -22.00 25.88 18.42
N TYR A 216 -21.12 25.43 17.52
CA TYR A 216 -20.80 26.12 16.26
C TYR A 216 -21.69 25.61 15.13
N LEU A 217 -22.27 26.55 14.37
CA LEU A 217 -22.96 26.25 13.11
C LEU A 217 -21.93 25.91 12.03
N ILE A 218 -22.10 24.74 11.41
CA ILE A 218 -21.43 24.34 10.19
C ILE A 218 -22.46 24.45 9.07
N PRO A 219 -22.39 25.49 8.22
CA PRO A 219 -23.44 25.75 7.25
C PRO A 219 -23.46 24.69 6.15
N GLN A 220 -24.63 24.48 5.55
CA GLN A 220 -24.77 23.68 4.34
C GLN A 220 -23.76 24.13 3.28
N GLY A 221 -23.09 23.16 2.65
CA GLY A 221 -22.06 23.39 1.65
C GLY A 221 -20.67 23.69 2.20
N ALA A 222 -20.51 23.88 3.52
CA ALA A 222 -19.18 23.98 4.12
C ALA A 222 -18.38 22.69 3.91
N GLU A 223 -17.08 22.84 3.72
CA GLU A 223 -16.14 21.73 3.64
C GLU A 223 -15.55 21.42 5.01
N VAL A 224 -15.59 20.15 5.39
CA VAL A 224 -14.96 19.63 6.60
C VAL A 224 -13.81 18.71 6.20
N VAL A 225 -12.60 19.09 6.61
CA VAL A 225 -11.36 18.36 6.28
C VAL A 225 -10.82 17.70 7.55
N LEU A 226 -10.62 16.38 7.49
CA LEU A 226 -9.92 15.67 8.56
C LEU A 226 -8.41 15.91 8.39
N ASN A 227 -7.84 16.70 9.30
CA ASN A 227 -6.41 16.99 9.31
C ASN A 227 -5.63 15.83 9.97
N VAL A 228 -5.35 14.80 9.18
CA VAL A 228 -4.62 13.60 9.60
C VAL A 228 -3.22 13.96 10.07
N TRP A 229 -2.54 14.90 9.39
CA TRP A 229 -1.21 15.37 9.79
C TRP A 229 -1.23 15.96 11.20
N ALA A 230 -2.13 16.88 11.50
CA ALA A 230 -2.22 17.48 12.83
C ALA A 230 -2.50 16.44 13.92
N ILE A 231 -3.34 15.43 13.66
CA ILE A 231 -3.60 14.33 14.60
C ILE A 231 -2.34 13.47 14.80
N SER A 232 -1.69 13.09 13.71
CA SER A 232 -0.47 12.27 13.73
C SER A 232 0.70 12.98 14.40
N GLN A 233 0.79 14.31 14.29
CA GLN A 233 1.85 15.13 14.85
C GLN A 233 1.50 15.77 16.21
N ASP A 234 0.36 15.45 16.82
CA ASP A 234 -0.04 16.03 18.10
C ASP A 234 0.82 15.46 19.25
N PRO A 235 1.66 16.26 19.93
CA PRO A 235 2.50 15.79 21.03
C PRO A 235 1.69 15.32 22.26
N ARG A 236 0.41 15.69 22.36
CA ARG A 236 -0.49 15.19 23.40
C ARG A 236 -0.90 13.74 23.18
N ARG A 237 -0.78 13.26 21.93
CA ARG A 237 -1.12 11.91 21.50
C ARG A 237 0.11 11.05 21.25
N HIS A 238 1.17 11.66 20.71
CA HIS A 238 2.40 10.98 20.35
C HIS A 238 3.61 11.79 20.83
N LEU A 239 4.30 11.31 21.88
CA LEU A 239 5.54 11.93 22.37
C LEU A 239 6.59 12.03 21.24
N ASP A 240 7.27 13.17 21.07
CA ASP A 240 8.28 13.37 20.01
C ASP A 240 7.80 12.90 18.62
N PRO A 241 6.71 13.48 18.09
CA PRO A 241 5.96 12.89 16.98
C PRO A 241 6.73 12.84 15.65
N ARG A 242 7.80 13.64 15.50
CA ARG A 242 8.70 13.62 14.34
C ARG A 242 9.83 12.58 14.43
N VAL A 243 10.00 11.90 15.57
CA VAL A 243 10.90 10.74 15.66
C VAL A 243 10.16 9.50 15.16
N PHE A 244 10.75 8.73 14.24
CA PHE A 244 10.20 7.45 13.82
C PHE A 244 10.52 6.40 14.90
N ASN A 245 9.52 6.03 15.71
CA ASN A 245 9.73 5.07 16.80
C ASN A 245 8.62 4.00 16.80
N PRO A 246 8.89 2.80 16.25
CA PRO A 246 7.95 1.69 16.30
C PRO A 246 7.62 1.22 17.71
N GLY A 247 8.52 1.42 18.69
CA GLY A 247 8.29 1.04 20.09
C GLY A 247 7.06 1.69 20.73
N ARG A 248 6.52 2.77 20.14
CA ARG A 248 5.22 3.37 20.51
C ARG A 248 4.06 2.39 20.48
N TRP A 249 4.16 1.37 19.63
CA TRP A 249 3.11 0.39 19.37
C TRP A 249 3.37 -0.95 20.05
N ALA A 250 4.37 -1.02 20.94
CA ALA A 250 4.70 -2.24 21.66
C ALA A 250 3.48 -2.81 22.41
N GLY A 251 3.21 -4.10 22.21
CA GLY A 251 2.05 -4.79 22.79
C GLY A 251 0.72 -4.56 22.07
N ASN A 252 0.67 -3.68 21.06
CA ASN A 252 -0.51 -3.50 20.23
C ASN A 252 -0.55 -4.53 19.09
N ASN A 253 -1.45 -5.50 19.23
CA ASN A 253 -1.66 -6.56 18.25
C ASN A 253 -2.82 -6.30 17.27
N GLU A 254 -3.35 -5.09 17.18
CA GLU A 254 -4.37 -4.72 16.22
C GLU A 254 -3.76 -4.51 14.83
N ASN A 255 -4.45 -4.94 13.77
CA ASN A 255 -4.17 -4.49 12.40
C ASN A 255 -4.87 -3.15 12.11
N SER A 256 -4.71 -2.60 10.89
CA SER A 256 -5.33 -1.31 10.55
C SER A 256 -6.85 -1.35 10.61
N MET A 257 -7.48 -2.52 10.38
CA MET A 257 -8.93 -2.69 10.45
C MET A 257 -9.43 -2.76 11.88
N ASP A 258 -8.76 -3.50 12.75
CA ASP A 258 -9.12 -3.58 14.19
C ASP A 258 -9.06 -2.17 14.81
N SER A 259 -7.95 -1.48 14.56
CA SER A 259 -7.72 -0.09 14.94
C SER A 259 -8.74 0.86 14.31
N ALA A 260 -9.20 0.58 13.09
CA ALA A 260 -10.24 1.36 12.45
C ALA A 260 -11.66 1.13 13.00
N ALA A 261 -11.93 -0.06 13.51
CA ALA A 261 -13.20 -0.46 14.10
C ALA A 261 -13.29 -0.13 15.60
N SER A 262 -12.19 0.33 16.22
CA SER A 262 -12.15 0.68 17.64
C SER A 262 -13.27 1.65 18.02
N ALA A 263 -14.02 1.28 19.07
CA ALA A 263 -15.08 2.12 19.64
C ALA A 263 -14.52 3.39 20.29
N ASP A 264 -13.28 3.34 20.79
CA ASP A 264 -12.58 4.48 21.33
C ASP A 264 -11.74 5.14 20.23
N ILE A 265 -12.32 6.18 19.62
CA ILE A 265 -11.70 6.93 18.51
C ILE A 265 -10.33 7.49 18.92
N ALA A 266 -10.13 7.82 20.20
CA ALA A 266 -8.85 8.34 20.69
C ALA A 266 -7.73 7.30 20.64
N LYS A 267 -8.07 6.00 20.67
CA LYS A 267 -7.13 4.87 20.63
C LYS A 267 -6.83 4.32 19.24
N ARG A 268 -7.54 4.74 18.19
CA ARG A 268 -7.17 4.37 16.80
C ARG A 268 -5.73 4.77 16.57
N ASP A 269 -4.91 3.94 15.92
CA ASP A 269 -3.48 4.22 15.72
C ASP A 269 -3.26 5.45 14.83
N HIS A 270 -4.04 5.52 13.74
CA HIS A 270 -3.95 6.56 12.71
C HIS A 270 -5.29 6.72 11.97
N PHE A 271 -5.41 7.80 11.20
CA PHE A 271 -6.59 8.11 10.40
C PHE A 271 -6.34 8.13 8.89
N ILE A 272 -5.20 7.60 8.44
CA ILE A 272 -4.78 7.59 7.03
C ILE A 272 -5.80 6.91 6.09
N PHE A 273 -6.46 5.86 6.57
CA PHE A 273 -7.52 5.16 5.82
C PHE A 273 -8.89 5.82 5.95
N GLY A 274 -8.98 6.96 6.64
CA GLY A 274 -10.22 7.70 6.88
C GLY A 274 -11.08 7.15 8.01
N ALA A 275 -12.35 7.55 8.00
CA ALA A 275 -13.32 7.21 9.03
C ALA A 275 -14.75 7.08 8.47
N GLY A 276 -15.60 6.38 9.23
CA GLY A 276 -17.02 6.24 8.93
C GLY A 276 -17.31 5.53 7.60
N ARG A 277 -18.42 5.90 6.96
CA ARG A 277 -18.92 5.22 5.75
C ARG A 277 -17.96 5.29 4.55
N ARG A 278 -17.02 6.23 4.55
CA ARG A 278 -16.05 6.46 3.46
C ARG A 278 -14.67 5.86 3.74
N ILE A 279 -14.53 5.03 4.76
CA ILE A 279 -13.26 4.37 5.09
C ILE A 279 -12.70 3.57 3.91
N CYS A 280 -11.37 3.55 3.76
CA CYS A 280 -10.66 2.90 2.66
C CYS A 280 -11.07 1.43 2.50
N GLN A 281 -11.38 0.99 1.26
CA GLN A 281 -11.69 -0.42 0.98
C GLN A 281 -10.43 -1.25 0.73
N GLY A 282 -9.32 -0.63 0.30
CA GLY A 282 -8.06 -1.32 0.01
C GLY A 282 -7.20 -1.62 1.23
N MET A 283 -7.69 -1.38 2.45
CA MET A 283 -6.90 -1.46 3.68
C MET A 283 -6.23 -2.83 3.88
N HIS A 284 -6.95 -3.93 3.67
CA HIS A 284 -6.39 -5.28 3.82
C HIS A 284 -5.29 -5.60 2.80
N ILE A 285 -5.35 -4.99 1.61
CA ILE A 285 -4.35 -5.14 0.56
C ILE A 285 -3.11 -4.35 0.99
N ALA A 286 -3.29 -3.09 1.37
CA ALA A 286 -2.23 -2.21 1.82
C ALA A 286 -1.45 -2.83 2.99
N ASP A 287 -2.13 -3.30 4.05
CA ASP A 287 -1.47 -3.91 5.22
C ASP A 287 -0.56 -5.09 4.82
N ARG A 288 -1.04 -5.99 3.96
CA ARG A 288 -0.27 -7.15 3.50
C ARG A 288 0.88 -6.77 2.57
N SER A 289 0.66 -5.80 1.67
CA SER A 289 1.69 -5.31 0.75
C SER A 289 2.82 -4.63 1.52
N LEU A 290 2.45 -3.76 2.46
CA LEU A 290 3.41 -3.09 3.34
C LEU A 290 4.18 -4.11 4.17
N PHE A 291 3.51 -5.11 4.75
CA PHE A 291 4.20 -6.15 5.51
C PHE A 291 5.21 -6.92 4.66
N LEU A 292 4.83 -7.39 3.47
CA LEU A 292 5.72 -8.15 2.60
C LEU A 292 6.89 -7.29 2.11
N ALA A 293 6.62 -6.07 1.64
CA ALA A 293 7.67 -5.17 1.16
C ALA A 293 8.63 -4.76 2.29
N ILE A 294 8.12 -4.35 3.45
CA ILE A 294 8.94 -3.90 4.59
C ILE A 294 9.76 -5.06 5.16
N SER A 295 9.12 -6.20 5.47
CA SER A 295 9.83 -7.34 6.05
C SER A 295 10.90 -7.90 5.11
N ARG A 296 10.60 -8.04 3.82
CA ARG A 296 11.54 -8.61 2.84
C ARG A 296 12.68 -7.66 2.49
N THR A 297 12.43 -6.36 2.39
CA THR A 297 13.51 -5.39 2.12
C THR A 297 14.45 -5.26 3.31
N LEU A 298 13.93 -5.22 4.54
CA LEU A 298 14.76 -5.30 5.75
C LEU A 298 15.49 -6.65 5.89
N TRP A 299 14.86 -7.75 5.47
CA TRP A 299 15.52 -9.05 5.44
C TRP A 299 16.68 -9.05 4.44
N ALA A 300 16.52 -8.50 3.25
CA ALA A 300 17.54 -8.60 2.20
C ALA A 300 18.63 -7.51 2.27
N PHE A 301 18.32 -6.29 2.74
CA PHE A 301 19.17 -5.10 2.57
C PHE A 301 19.46 -4.33 3.87
N ASP A 302 20.61 -3.66 3.86
CA ASP A 302 20.94 -2.55 4.77
C ASP A 302 20.67 -1.22 4.06
N PHE A 303 20.12 -0.26 4.80
CA PHE A 303 19.85 1.09 4.34
C PHE A 303 20.88 2.04 4.94
N LYS A 304 21.82 2.52 4.13
CA LYS A 304 22.92 3.36 4.59
C LYS A 304 22.79 4.78 4.05
N ARG A 305 23.33 5.72 4.82
CA ARG A 305 23.50 7.11 4.37
C ARG A 305 24.65 7.16 3.39
N VAL A 306 24.49 7.93 2.32
CA VAL A 306 25.57 8.17 1.35
C VAL A 306 26.57 9.14 1.97
N VAL A 307 27.87 8.88 1.82
CA VAL A 307 28.91 9.83 2.22
C VAL A 307 29.21 10.77 1.06
N ASP A 308 29.09 12.07 1.30
CA ASP A 308 29.50 13.09 0.34
C ASP A 308 31.03 12.97 0.09
N PRO A 309 31.48 12.71 -1.15
CA PRO A 309 32.90 12.52 -1.43
C PRO A 309 33.73 13.81 -1.26
N GLU A 310 33.11 14.99 -1.39
CA GLU A 310 33.78 16.29 -1.23
C GLU A 310 33.75 16.76 0.23
N ALA A 311 32.56 16.73 0.86
CA ALA A 311 32.38 17.19 2.24
C ALA A 311 32.81 16.15 3.30
N LYS A 312 32.97 14.88 2.91
CA LYS A 312 33.27 13.73 3.80
C LYS A 312 32.27 13.60 4.96
N GLN A 313 31.01 13.96 4.72
CA GLN A 313 29.92 13.89 5.70
C GLN A 313 28.81 12.98 5.17
N GLU A 314 28.09 12.32 6.09
CA GLU A 314 26.90 11.57 5.74
C GLU A 314 25.79 12.52 5.28
N LEU A 315 25.18 12.22 4.14
CA LEU A 315 23.98 12.86 3.66
C LEU A 315 22.79 12.23 4.37
N VAL A 316 22.20 12.96 5.32
CA VAL A 316 20.96 12.58 5.98
C VAL A 316 19.81 13.23 5.20
N PRO A 317 18.85 12.45 4.66
CA PRO A 317 17.69 13.02 3.99
C PRO A 317 16.91 13.95 4.92
N ASP A 318 16.48 15.11 4.40
CA ASP A 318 15.55 15.99 5.11
C ASP A 318 14.16 15.33 5.13
N THR A 319 13.64 15.09 6.33
CA THR A 319 12.35 14.41 6.54
C THR A 319 11.15 15.28 6.21
N ASP A 320 11.36 16.59 6.05
CA ASP A 320 10.32 17.57 5.72
C ASP A 320 10.42 18.04 4.24
N ASP A 321 11.42 17.57 3.48
CA ASP A 321 11.51 17.76 2.03
C ASP A 321 10.56 16.80 1.29
N LEU A 322 9.31 17.24 1.17
CA LEU A 322 8.20 16.47 0.64
C LEU A 322 7.69 17.05 -0.68
N VAL A 323 7.14 16.18 -1.52
CA VAL A 323 6.37 16.59 -2.70
C VAL A 323 5.01 17.11 -2.26
N ASP A 324 4.65 18.30 -2.73
CA ASP A 324 3.32 18.88 -2.53
C ASP A 324 2.27 18.16 -3.37
N GLY A 325 1.08 17.97 -2.80
CA GLY A 325 -0.06 17.38 -3.50
C GLY A 325 -1.12 16.82 -2.56
N MET A 326 -2.13 16.18 -3.14
CA MET A 326 -3.14 15.44 -2.38
C MET A 326 -2.53 14.28 -1.57
N PHE A 327 -1.53 13.63 -2.17
CA PHE A 327 -0.73 12.60 -1.52
C PHE A 327 0.72 13.07 -1.37
N ILE A 328 1.27 12.94 -0.17
CA ILE A 328 2.66 13.31 0.10
C ILE A 328 3.59 12.10 -0.04
N ARG A 329 4.83 12.39 -0.38
CA ARG A 329 5.98 11.49 -0.35
C ARG A 329 7.25 12.31 -0.19
N PRO A 330 8.38 11.70 0.20
CA PRO A 330 9.67 12.37 0.12
C PRO A 330 9.99 12.81 -1.32
N ASN A 331 10.63 13.96 -1.46
CA ASN A 331 11.39 14.28 -2.66
C ASN A 331 12.54 13.28 -2.84
N SER A 332 13.13 13.26 -4.04
CA SER A 332 14.22 12.32 -4.34
C SER A 332 15.40 12.55 -3.39
N PHE A 333 15.80 11.50 -2.68
CA PHE A 333 16.97 11.49 -1.80
C PHE A 333 17.94 10.37 -2.15
N LYS A 334 19.19 10.49 -1.71
CA LYS A 334 20.22 9.46 -1.92
C LYS A 334 20.23 8.49 -0.75
N ALA A 335 20.36 7.20 -1.06
CA ALA A 335 20.55 6.13 -0.09
C ALA A 335 21.49 5.07 -0.71
N ASP A 336 22.30 4.44 0.13
CA ASP A 336 23.11 3.29 -0.26
C ASP A 336 22.41 2.03 0.26
N ILE A 337 21.61 1.39 -0.62
CA ILE A 337 20.86 0.17 -0.31
C ILE A 337 21.69 -1.01 -0.77
N VAL A 338 22.24 -1.76 0.18
CA VAL A 338 23.17 -2.86 -0.13
C VAL A 338 22.67 -4.17 0.44
N PRO A 339 22.90 -5.31 -0.24
CA PRO A 339 22.55 -6.61 0.31
C PRO A 339 23.25 -6.83 1.65
N ARG A 340 22.54 -7.36 2.65
CA ARG A 340 23.12 -7.64 3.97
C ARG A 340 24.26 -8.65 3.90
N ASN A 341 24.17 -9.61 2.99
CA ASN A 341 25.21 -10.57 2.64
C ASN A 341 24.87 -11.32 1.34
N GLU A 342 25.86 -12.02 0.79
CA GLU A 342 25.70 -12.75 -0.47
C GLU A 342 24.73 -13.94 -0.36
N ALA A 343 24.59 -14.56 0.81
CA ALA A 343 23.65 -15.67 0.99
C ALA A 343 22.20 -15.20 0.81
N ARG A 344 21.86 -14.02 1.33
CA ARG A 344 20.54 -13.42 1.13
C ARG A 344 20.35 -12.93 -0.31
N ALA A 345 21.36 -12.32 -0.91
CA ALA A 345 21.30 -11.93 -2.32
C ALA A 345 21.06 -13.15 -3.22
N SER A 346 21.75 -14.26 -2.97
CA SER A 346 21.57 -15.53 -3.68
C SER A 346 20.16 -16.10 -3.49
N GLN A 347 19.64 -16.09 -2.27
CA GLN A 347 18.28 -16.53 -1.98
C GLN A 347 17.22 -15.67 -2.68
N VAL A 348 17.40 -14.34 -2.77
CA VAL A 348 16.50 -13.47 -3.55
C VAL A 348 16.49 -13.87 -5.03
N ARG A 349 17.66 -14.13 -5.62
CA ARG A 349 17.78 -14.59 -7.01
C ARG A 349 17.11 -15.95 -7.22
N GLU A 350 17.26 -16.88 -6.27
CA GLU A 350 16.62 -18.19 -6.32
C GLU A 350 15.09 -18.10 -6.21
N GLU A 351 14.58 -17.33 -5.25
CA GLU A 351 13.15 -17.11 -5.08
C GLU A 351 12.52 -16.40 -6.29
N TRP A 352 13.27 -15.50 -6.92
CA TRP A 352 12.85 -14.88 -8.17
C TRP A 352 12.83 -15.88 -9.33
N ALA A 353 13.87 -16.69 -9.50
CA ALA A 353 13.93 -17.71 -10.55
C ALA A 353 12.71 -18.65 -10.47
N LYS A 354 12.40 -19.15 -9.26
CA LYS A 354 11.19 -19.96 -9.01
C LYS A 354 9.91 -19.21 -9.38
N ALA A 355 9.81 -17.92 -9.01
CA ALA A 355 8.63 -17.13 -9.30
C ALA A 355 8.44 -16.87 -10.80
N THR A 356 9.54 -16.72 -11.56
CA THR A 356 9.50 -16.53 -13.02
C THR A 356 9.08 -17.77 -13.80
N GLU A 357 9.19 -18.98 -13.24
CA GLU A 357 8.68 -20.21 -13.87
C GLU A 357 7.15 -20.21 -14.01
N LEU A 358 6.45 -19.39 -13.20
CA LEU A 358 5.01 -19.21 -13.25
C LEU A 358 4.57 -18.18 -14.31
N LEU A 359 5.54 -17.54 -14.96
CA LEU A 359 5.33 -16.47 -15.93
C LEU A 359 5.63 -16.94 -17.37
N ASP A 360 5.06 -16.24 -18.34
CA ASP A 360 5.38 -16.40 -19.76
C ASP A 360 6.55 -15.50 -20.19
N GLU A 361 6.88 -15.54 -21.48
CA GLU A 361 7.96 -14.75 -22.10
C GLU A 361 7.75 -13.23 -22.01
N ASN A 362 6.50 -12.78 -21.84
CA ASN A 362 6.14 -11.37 -21.64
C ASN A 362 6.05 -11.02 -20.15
N MET A 363 6.51 -11.92 -19.27
CA MET A 363 6.48 -11.79 -17.82
C MET A 363 5.04 -11.63 -17.28
N GLN A 364 4.04 -12.20 -17.96
CA GLN A 364 2.65 -12.30 -17.51
C GLN A 364 2.39 -13.67 -16.89
N TRP A 365 1.32 -13.81 -16.10
CA TRP A 365 1.00 -15.08 -15.46
C TRP A 365 0.62 -16.16 -16.49
N LYS A 366 1.41 -17.24 -16.54
CA LYS A 366 1.08 -18.47 -17.26
C LYS A 366 0.16 -19.36 -16.41
N ILE A 367 0.46 -19.47 -15.11
CA ILE A 367 -0.32 -20.20 -14.11
C ILE A 367 -0.38 -19.33 -12.85
N VAL A 368 -1.56 -18.85 -12.46
CA VAL A 368 -1.74 -18.19 -11.17
C VAL A 368 -1.82 -19.27 -10.08
N PRO A 369 -0.90 -19.29 -9.09
CA PRO A 369 -0.98 -20.24 -8.00
C PRO A 369 -2.31 -20.10 -7.25
N GLU A 370 -2.96 -21.23 -6.95
CA GLU A 370 -4.01 -21.23 -5.94
C GLU A 370 -3.41 -20.78 -4.60
N GLY A 371 -4.19 -19.98 -3.86
CA GLY A 371 -3.74 -19.17 -2.70
C GLY A 371 -2.53 -19.74 -1.96
N LEU A 372 -1.44 -18.96 -1.96
CA LEU A 372 -0.17 -19.35 -1.33
C LEU A 372 -0.36 -19.88 0.10
N ILE A 373 0.43 -20.90 0.40
CA ILE A 373 0.40 -21.76 1.58
C ILE A 373 0.46 -20.93 2.88
N TRP A 374 -0.68 -20.86 3.57
CA TRP A 374 -0.77 -20.48 4.99
C TRP A 374 -0.84 -21.73 5.89
N LYS A 375 -0.05 -22.74 5.51
CA LYS A 375 0.09 -24.14 6.00
C LYS A 375 -1.14 -24.98 6.46
N ASP A 376 -2.21 -24.44 7.05
CA ASP A 376 -3.33 -25.19 7.66
C ASP A 376 -4.69 -24.46 7.63
N TYR A 377 -5.07 -23.80 6.52
CA TYR A 377 -6.38 -23.12 6.47
C TYR A 377 -7.50 -24.01 5.90
N GLU A 378 -8.27 -24.63 6.79
CA GLU A 378 -9.66 -24.99 6.49
C GLU A 378 -10.54 -23.74 6.60
N ALA A 379 -11.33 -23.47 5.57
CA ALA A 379 -12.32 -22.40 5.64
C ALA A 379 -13.31 -22.73 6.77
N VAL A 380 -13.44 -21.83 7.75
CA VAL A 380 -14.58 -21.88 8.67
C VAL A 380 -15.83 -21.76 7.81
N GLU A 381 -16.58 -22.86 7.71
CA GLU A 381 -17.95 -22.83 7.22
C GLU A 381 -18.70 -21.80 8.06
N ASN A 382 -19.28 -20.80 7.39
CA ASN A 382 -20.22 -19.89 8.01
C ASN A 382 -21.38 -20.71 8.57
N SER A 383 -21.31 -21.00 9.86
CA SER A 383 -22.42 -21.52 10.65
C SER A 383 -23.15 -20.32 11.25
N GLY A 384 -24.33 -20.02 10.70
CA GLY A 384 -25.30 -19.06 11.24
C GLY A 384 -25.57 -17.88 10.33
#